data_AF-A0A7K5EC37-F1
#
_entry.id   AF-A0A7K5EC37-F1
#
_cell.length_a   1.000
_cell.length_b   1.000
_cell.length_c   1.000
_cell.angle_alpha   90.00
_cell.angle_beta   90.00
_cell.angle_gamma   90.00
#
_symmetry.space_group_name_H-M   'P 1'
#
loop_
_entity.id
_entity.type
_entity.pdbx_description
1 polymer ?
#
loop_
_entity_poly.entity_id
_entity_poly.type
_entity_poly.pdbx_seq_one_letter_code
_entity_poly.pdbx_strand_id
1 'polypeptide(L)'
;QPPRSCEDYWGEWKHCRGLRHAFHHYYAHGQLPECGRWREDYEACRAWERDRTAAAQVPAPLPLPADPRLRRPRLLGQKPRSRGMWKLRKSPPPDWYLPLD
;
A
#
# COMPACT_ATOMS: atom_id res chain seq x y z
N GLN A 1 -1.33 7.28 11.89
CA GLN A 1 -0.20 6.33 11.89
C GLN A 1 0.07 5.96 10.44
N PRO A 2 1.27 6.20 9.90
CA PRO A 2 1.61 5.82 8.53
C PRO A 2 1.51 4.29 8.39
N PRO A 3 1.15 3.79 7.19
CA PRO A 3 0.97 2.35 6.95
C PRO A 3 2.29 1.56 6.93
N ARG A 4 3.43 2.25 6.81
CA ARG A 4 4.79 1.71 6.76
C ARG A 4 5.74 2.55 7.62
N SER A 5 6.90 1.99 7.95
CA SER A 5 7.93 2.75 8.68
C SER A 5 8.54 3.82 7.77
N CYS A 6 9.06 4.91 8.34
CA CYS A 6 9.73 5.93 7.52
C CYS A 6 11.01 5.40 6.84
N GLU A 7 11.65 4.36 7.39
CA GLU A 7 12.82 3.72 6.76
C GLU A 7 12.45 2.96 5.47
N ASP A 8 11.26 2.36 5.41
CA ASP A 8 10.78 1.69 4.19
C ASP A 8 10.68 2.69 3.04
N TYR A 9 10.08 3.87 3.27
CA TYR A 9 9.97 4.93 2.27
C TYR A 9 11.34 5.41 1.78
N TRP A 10 12.32 5.48 2.67
CA TRP A 10 13.70 5.83 2.31
C TRP A 10 14.38 4.75 1.45
N GLY A 11 14.14 3.48 1.77
CA GLY A 11 14.60 2.34 0.99
C GLY A 11 14.04 2.34 -0.43
N GLU A 12 12.73 2.57 -0.57
CA GLU A 12 12.05 2.66 -1.86
C GLU A 12 12.53 3.85 -2.69
N TRP A 13 12.74 5.01 -2.07
CA TRP A 13 13.30 6.17 -2.76
C TRP A 13 14.70 5.89 -3.32
N LYS A 14 15.56 5.22 -2.54
CA LYS A 14 16.89 4.78 -2.99
C LYS A 14 16.79 3.77 -4.13
N HIS A 15 15.84 2.84 -4.06
CA HIS A 15 15.62 1.83 -5.10
C HIS A 15 15.16 2.48 -6.41
N CYS A 16 14.21 3.42 -6.33
CA CYS A 16 13.72 4.18 -7.46
C CYS A 16 14.85 4.97 -8.16
N ARG A 17 15.76 5.58 -7.39
CA ARG A 17 16.95 6.25 -7.94
C ARG A 17 18.01 5.31 -8.51
N GLY A 18 17.86 3.99 -8.35
CA GLY A 18 18.81 3.02 -8.84
C GLY A 18 18.91 3.03 -10.36
N LEU A 19 20.14 3.05 -10.88
CA LEU A 19 20.43 3.01 -12.33
C LEU A 19 19.72 1.86 -13.04
N ARG A 20 19.66 0.68 -12.40
CA ARG A 20 18.97 -0.49 -12.95
C ARG A 20 17.47 -0.25 -13.11
N HIS A 21 16.83 0.34 -12.10
CA HIS A 21 15.41 0.68 -12.16
C HIS A 21 15.13 1.72 -13.25
N ALA A 22 15.96 2.77 -13.31
CA ALA A 22 15.85 3.80 -14.34
C ALA A 22 16.01 3.22 -15.77
N PHE A 23 16.97 2.32 -15.98
CA PHE A 23 17.17 1.66 -17.27
C PHE A 23 15.97 0.82 -17.69
N HIS A 24 15.44 -0.03 -16.79
CA HIS A 24 14.26 -0.85 -17.10
C HIS A 24 13.02 0.01 -17.36
N HIS A 25 12.81 1.05 -16.55
CA HIS A 25 11.68 1.97 -16.71
C HIS A 25 11.77 2.74 -18.03
N TYR A 26 12.97 3.21 -18.39
CA TYR A 26 13.20 3.88 -19.67
C TYR A 26 12.95 2.93 -20.86
N TYR A 27 13.41 1.68 -20.77
CA TYR A 27 13.17 0.71 -21.84
C TYR A 27 11.68 0.35 -21.99
N ALA A 28 10.94 0.23 -20.88
CA ALA A 28 9.54 -0.14 -20.91
C ALA A 28 8.59 1.02 -21.27
N HIS A 29 8.89 2.24 -20.80
CA HIS A 29 7.97 3.39 -20.86
C HIS A 29 8.52 4.59 -21.64
N GLY A 30 9.79 4.56 -22.05
CA GLY A 30 10.45 5.68 -22.75
C GLY A 30 10.68 6.93 -21.89
N GLN A 31 10.44 6.83 -20.58
CA GLN A 31 10.50 7.95 -19.63
C GLN A 31 11.34 7.55 -18.42
N LEU A 32 11.97 8.54 -17.78
CA LEU A 32 12.64 8.33 -16.50
C LEU A 32 11.61 8.22 -15.37
N PRO A 33 11.83 7.35 -14.37
CA PRO A 33 10.90 7.18 -13.26
C PRO A 33 10.86 8.45 -12.39
N GLU A 34 9.66 8.92 -12.04
CA GLU A 34 9.47 10.04 -11.13
C GLU A 34 9.61 9.59 -9.66
N CYS A 35 10.82 9.70 -9.12
CA CYS A 35 11.09 9.35 -7.73
C CYS A 35 10.69 10.43 -6.70
N GLY A 36 10.11 11.55 -7.15
CA GLY A 36 9.74 12.68 -6.29
C GLY A 36 8.70 12.30 -5.23
N ARG A 37 7.71 11.51 -5.61
CA ARG A 37 6.62 11.08 -4.73
C ARG A 37 7.11 10.33 -3.49
N TRP A 38 8.10 9.45 -3.64
CA TRP A 38 8.69 8.71 -2.52
C TRP A 38 9.42 9.62 -1.52
N ARG A 39 10.02 10.72 -2.02
CA ARG A 39 10.68 11.71 -1.17
C ARG A 39 9.66 12.53 -0.37
N GLU A 40 8.58 12.97 -1.02
CA GLU A 40 7.48 13.68 -0.37
C GLU A 40 6.83 12.81 0.72
N ASP A 41 6.56 11.54 0.42
CA ASP A 41 6.02 10.57 1.37
C ASP A 41 6.97 10.36 2.57
N TYR A 42 8.28 10.29 2.33
CA TYR A 42 9.28 10.21 3.39
C TYR A 42 9.31 11.48 4.26
N GLU A 43 9.30 12.66 3.66
CA GLU A 43 9.30 13.94 4.37
C GLU A 43 8.02 14.10 5.21
N ALA A 44 6.86 13.73 4.67
CA ALA A 44 5.59 13.70 5.39
C ALA A 44 5.61 12.71 6.57
N CYS A 45 6.20 11.52 6.38
CA CYS A 45 6.38 10.53 7.44
C CYS A 45 7.26 11.07 8.58
N ARG A 46 8.37 11.73 8.24
CA ARG A 46 9.29 12.35 9.20
C ARG A 46 8.70 13.56 9.91
N ALA A 47 7.87 14.36 9.24
CA ALA A 47 7.12 15.43 9.88
C ALA A 47 6.17 14.86 10.94
N TRP A 48 5.41 13.83 10.56
CA TRP A 48 4.50 13.16 11.48
C TRP A 48 5.20 12.56 12.70
N GLU A 49 6.38 11.94 12.55
CA GLU A 49 7.18 11.45 13.69
C GLU A 49 7.58 12.58 14.65
N ARG A 50 8.04 13.71 14.10
CA ARG A 50 8.44 14.88 14.90
C ARG A 50 7.27 15.48 15.66
N ASP A 51 6.13 15.65 15.01
CA ASP A 51 4.90 16.15 15.65
C ASP A 51 4.41 15.20 16.74
N ARG A 52 4.54 13.88 16.53
CA ARG A 52 4.22 12.89 17.57
C ARG A 52 5.15 12.96 18.77
N THR A 53 6.42 13.23 18.52
CA THR A 53 7.44 13.38 19.57
C THR A 53 7.26 14.71 20.31
N ALA A 54 6.86 15.77 19.61
CA ALA A 54 6.47 17.06 20.20
C ALA A 54 5.19 16.93 21.05
N ALA A 55 4.19 16.21 20.57
CA ALA A 55 2.99 15.89 21.35
C ALA A 55 3.28 14.99 22.57
N ALA A 56 4.34 14.18 22.53
CA ALA A 56 4.78 13.36 23.65
C ALA A 56 5.63 14.13 24.70
N GLN A 57 6.10 15.33 24.38
CA GLN A 57 6.79 16.21 25.35
C GLN A 57 5.83 16.99 26.26
N VAL A 58 4.53 16.99 25.92
CA VAL A 58 3.48 17.42 26.86
C VAL A 58 3.20 16.22 27.77
N PRO A 59 3.33 16.33 29.10
CA PRO A 59 3.01 15.23 30.02
C PRO A 59 1.49 15.08 30.07
N ALA A 60 0.93 14.43 29.07
CA ALA A 60 -0.48 14.05 29.05
C ALA A 60 -0.61 12.62 29.61
N PRO A 61 -1.56 12.37 30.54
CA PRO A 61 -1.65 11.12 31.27
C PRO A 61 -2.15 9.98 30.38
N LEU A 62 -1.62 8.79 30.70
CA LEU A 62 -2.15 7.46 30.43
C LEU A 62 -1.97 6.82 29.04
N PRO A 63 -1.64 5.51 29.03
CA PRO A 63 -1.66 4.68 27.84
C PRO A 63 -3.12 4.45 27.43
N LEU A 64 -3.48 4.85 26.22
CA LEU A 64 -4.77 4.48 25.65
C LEU A 64 -4.83 2.94 25.55
N PRO A 65 -5.94 2.32 26.01
CA PRO A 65 -6.08 0.88 26.00
C PRO A 65 -6.09 0.38 24.56
N ALA A 66 -5.48 -0.79 24.35
CA ALA A 66 -5.63 -1.59 23.15
C ALA A 66 -7.11 -1.99 23.00
N ASP A 67 -7.95 -1.07 22.51
CA ASP A 67 -9.36 -1.34 22.27
C ASP A 67 -9.48 -2.27 21.05
N PRO A 68 -9.89 -3.54 21.24
CA PRO A 68 -10.07 -4.48 20.15
C PRO A 68 -11.17 -4.04 19.16
N ARG A 69 -11.99 -3.03 19.49
CA ARG A 69 -13.03 -2.47 18.61
C ARG A 69 -12.47 -1.59 17.49
N LEU A 70 -11.28 -1.01 17.65
CA LEU A 70 -10.61 -0.26 16.57
C LEU A 70 -9.90 -1.18 15.58
N ARG A 71 -9.65 -2.43 15.96
CA ARG A 71 -9.24 -3.49 15.04
C ARG A 71 -10.48 -3.91 14.27
N ARG A 72 -10.82 -3.16 13.22
CA ARG A 72 -11.77 -3.66 12.22
C ARG A 72 -11.29 -5.06 11.83
N PRO A 73 -12.09 -6.13 12.00
CA PRO A 73 -11.77 -7.37 11.32
C PRO A 73 -11.71 -6.99 9.84
N ARG A 74 -10.56 -7.21 9.19
CA ARG A 74 -10.56 -7.35 7.74
C ARG A 74 -11.60 -8.43 7.50
N LEU A 75 -12.74 -8.04 6.97
CA LEU A 75 -13.85 -8.92 6.66
C LEU A 75 -13.29 -9.98 5.72
N LEU A 76 -12.86 -11.10 6.30
CA LEU A 76 -12.84 -12.41 5.67
C LEU A 76 -14.23 -12.55 5.05
N GLY A 77 -14.30 -12.44 3.73
CA GLY A 77 -15.54 -12.47 2.99
C GLY A 77 -16.24 -11.12 2.90
N GLN A 78 -15.71 -10.23 2.04
CA GLN A 78 -16.64 -9.44 1.24
C GLN A 78 -17.50 -10.45 0.46
N LYS A 79 -18.69 -10.78 0.96
CA LYS A 79 -19.71 -11.46 0.15
C LYS A 79 -19.90 -10.57 -1.07
N PRO A 80 -19.64 -11.04 -2.30
CA PRO A 80 -19.90 -10.22 -3.45
C PRO A 80 -21.40 -9.90 -3.42
N ARG A 81 -21.72 -8.61 -3.42
CA ARG A 81 -23.10 -8.09 -3.48
C ARG A 81 -23.79 -8.40 -4.81
N SER A 82 -23.29 -9.35 -5.57
CA SER A 82 -23.92 -9.89 -6.75
C SER A 82 -24.98 -10.92 -6.35
N ARG A 83 -26.09 -10.41 -5.83
CA ARG A 83 -27.33 -11.18 -5.65
C ARG A 83 -27.84 -11.55 -7.05
N GLY A 84 -27.35 -12.66 -7.61
CA GLY A 84 -27.92 -13.28 -8.82
C GLY A 84 -27.04 -13.40 -10.07
N MET A 85 -25.90 -12.70 -10.18
CA MET A 85 -25.07 -12.78 -11.39
C MET A 85 -24.05 -13.93 -11.38
N TRP A 86 -23.52 -14.30 -10.21
CA TRP A 86 -22.47 -15.32 -10.12
C TRP A 86 -23.04 -16.59 -9.49
N LYS A 87 -23.20 -17.64 -10.31
CA LYS A 87 -23.47 -19.02 -9.87
C LYS A 87 -22.16 -19.79 -9.86
N LEU A 88 -21.92 -20.60 -8.83
CA LEU A 88 -20.75 -21.48 -8.76
C LEU A 88 -20.84 -22.50 -9.91
N ARG A 89 -19.83 -22.54 -10.78
CA ARG A 89 -19.77 -23.44 -11.93
C ARG A 89 -19.40 -24.85 -11.47
N LYS A 90 -20.05 -25.88 -12.03
CA LYS A 90 -19.75 -27.29 -11.73
C LYS A 90 -18.65 -27.87 -12.62
N SER A 91 -18.43 -27.29 -13.80
CA SER A 91 -17.40 -27.69 -14.76
C SER A 91 -16.89 -26.45 -15.51
N PRO A 92 -15.64 -26.49 -16.01
CA PRO A 92 -15.14 -25.43 -16.88
C PRO A 92 -16.00 -25.32 -18.15
N PRO A 93 -16.14 -24.12 -18.75
CA PRO A 93 -16.76 -23.94 -20.06
C PRO A 93 -16.06 -24.83 -21.11
N PRO A 94 -16.77 -25.44 -22.06
CA PRO A 94 -16.19 -26.40 -23.00
C PRO A 94 -15.16 -25.78 -23.97
N ASP A 95 -15.15 -24.46 -24.11
CA ASP A 95 -14.33 -23.66 -25.01
C ASP A 95 -13.17 -22.93 -24.29
N TRP A 96 -12.91 -23.26 -23.03
CA TRP A 96 -11.88 -22.59 -22.21
C TRP A 96 -10.45 -22.66 -22.79
N TYR A 97 -10.18 -23.64 -23.66
CA TYR A 97 -8.86 -23.90 -24.24
C TYR A 97 -8.64 -23.22 -25.59
N LEU A 98 -9.65 -22.53 -26.13
CA LEU A 98 -9.50 -21.85 -27.41
C LEU A 98 -8.77 -20.51 -27.20
N PRO A 99 -7.83 -20.14 -28.09
CA PRO A 99 -7.28 -18.79 -28.09
C PRO A 99 -8.41 -17.80 -28.36
N LEU A 100 -8.41 -16.68 -27.64
CA LEU A 100 -9.31 -15.58 -27.91
C LEU A 100 -8.88 -14.97 -29.25
N ASP A 101 -9.79 -14.96 -30.24
CA ASP A 101 -9.60 -14.23 -31.51
C ASP A 101 -9.44 -12.71 -31.28
#